data_AF-A0A654IIA1-F1
#
_entry.id   AF-A0A654IIA1-F1
#
_cell.length_a   1.000
_cell.length_b   1.000
_cell.length_c   1.000
_cell.angle_alpha   90.00
_cell.angle_beta   90.00
_cell.angle_gamma   90.00
#
_symmetry.space_group_name_H-M   'P 1'
#
loop_
_entity.id
_entity.type
_entity.pdbx_description
1 polymer ?
#
loop_
_entity_poly.entity_id
_entity_poly.type
_entity_poly.pdbx_seq_one_letter_code
_entity_poly.pdbx_strand_id
1 'polypeptide(L)'
;MKHLLKIISSLTILSTGVLAVSCTRRIDNNKVNKENRDNKDDKNKDPENMVQDAPEVLPKIEITEEEKKAAIDTLKKVFKQQEDAFGSFHTYQDVVDQLKVYLGDYNVKHLEYLKLTNGSEKDTQLKVDGGNQKANKIDVTYFDKSIVFTPNKVLENEVEDRYSGKKLVQIGYKLDKSLGKIQLKKIKKDTVQVPKNLPLKINSLDETFKNVESPSIENLDKWDTKNIKYMTETFSETVYFNQNLNSWNVSNVIDMTQMFAGAKKFNQNLNLWDTSKVKEMAGLFWEAEEFNGNISNWNVKNVEDMSSMFSGAKNFNQDLNNWNTSNVLSMEGMFSYTDVFNGKISNWDTSKVATMKQMFEGAKAFNQSLESWNVSNVGRAEDFRKGAEKNIIDQYLPKFKEEILNILKNKRNQ
;
A
#
# COMPACT_ATOMS: atom_id res chain seq x y z
N MET A 1 -17.10 27.41 -20.47
CA MET A 1 -18.44 26.83 -20.25
C MET A 1 -18.25 25.64 -19.32
N LYS A 2 -18.28 25.78 -17.98
CA LYS A 2 -19.43 26.01 -17.07
C LYS A 2 -20.55 24.97 -17.22
N HIS A 3 -20.77 24.22 -16.12
CA HIS A 3 -21.83 23.24 -15.78
C HIS A 3 -21.66 21.87 -16.46
N LEU A 4 -21.79 20.69 -15.83
CA LEU A 4 -22.44 20.16 -14.61
C LEU A 4 -21.45 19.15 -13.93
N LEU A 5 -21.47 18.75 -12.65
CA LEU A 5 -22.54 18.44 -11.71
C LEU A 5 -22.13 18.79 -10.26
N LYS A 6 -23.13 19.22 -9.48
CA LYS A 6 -23.13 19.30 -8.02
C LYS A 6 -23.92 18.09 -7.47
N ILE A 7 -23.66 17.79 -6.20
CA ILE A 7 -24.44 16.99 -5.23
C ILE A 7 -24.15 15.48 -5.21
N ILE A 8 -23.32 15.03 -4.24
CA ILE A 8 -23.74 14.01 -3.27
C ILE A 8 -23.34 14.49 -1.87
N SER A 9 -24.30 14.36 -0.97
CA SER A 9 -24.41 14.75 0.42
C SER A 9 -23.40 14.09 1.36
N SER A 10 -22.91 14.90 2.29
CA SER A 10 -22.58 14.56 3.69
C SER A 10 -22.69 13.08 4.08
N LEU A 11 -21.53 12.42 4.19
CA LEU A 11 -21.37 11.19 4.97
C LEU A 11 -20.33 11.48 6.07
N THR A 12 -20.82 11.79 7.27
CA THR A 12 -20.01 11.71 8.50
C THR A 12 -19.64 10.26 8.71
N ILE A 13 -18.40 9.90 8.39
CA ILE A 13 -17.83 8.61 8.76
C ILE A 13 -17.36 8.73 10.21
N LEU A 14 -18.17 8.23 11.14
CA LEU A 14 -17.69 7.76 12.43
C LEU A 14 -16.86 6.50 12.15
N SER A 15 -15.54 6.63 12.10
CA SER A 15 -14.64 5.47 12.18
C SER A 15 -14.10 5.36 13.60
N THR A 16 -14.89 4.84 14.52
CA THR A 16 -14.37 4.24 15.75
C THR A 16 -14.03 2.79 15.46
N GLY A 17 -12.87 2.56 14.85
CA GLY A 17 -12.25 1.24 14.80
C GLY A 17 -11.20 1.17 15.89
N VAL A 18 -11.59 0.78 17.11
CA VAL A 18 -10.63 0.40 18.15
C VAL A 18 -9.96 -0.91 17.70
N LEU A 19 -8.65 -0.84 17.50
CA LEU A 19 -7.82 -1.98 17.16
C LEU A 19 -7.57 -2.83 18.41
N ALA A 20 -8.35 -3.90 18.59
CA ALA A 20 -7.98 -5.00 19.46
C ALA A 20 -6.95 -5.89 18.74
N VAL A 21 -5.66 -5.65 18.99
CA VAL A 21 -4.61 -6.63 18.65
C VAL A 21 -4.67 -7.74 19.70
N SER A 22 -5.45 -8.78 19.44
CA SER A 22 -5.33 -10.04 20.19
C SER A 22 -4.33 -10.95 19.48
N CYS A 23 -3.14 -11.08 20.05
CA CYS A 23 -2.21 -12.14 19.68
C CYS A 23 -2.83 -13.49 20.05
N THR A 24 -3.30 -14.27 19.08
CA THR A 24 -3.58 -15.69 19.26
C THR A 24 -2.61 -16.54 18.45
N ARG A 25 -1.89 -17.39 19.18
CA ARG A 25 -1.00 -18.42 18.64
C ARG A 25 -1.78 -19.35 17.70
N ARG A 26 -1.24 -19.60 16.51
CA ARG A 26 -1.62 -20.72 15.64
C ARG A 26 -1.46 -22.03 16.41
N ILE A 27 -2.55 -22.75 16.59
CA ILE A 27 -2.54 -24.19 16.83
C ILE A 27 -3.07 -24.82 15.54
N ASP A 28 -2.20 -25.57 14.86
CA ASP A 28 -2.59 -26.45 13.77
C ASP A 28 -3.60 -27.49 14.27
N ASN A 29 -4.65 -27.76 13.50
CA ASN A 29 -5.22 -29.10 13.42
C ASN A 29 -6.06 -29.26 12.14
N ASN A 30 -5.48 -30.02 11.21
CA ASN A 30 -6.22 -30.83 10.25
C ASN A 30 -7.14 -31.80 10.99
N LYS A 31 -8.44 -31.82 10.63
CA LYS A 31 -9.19 -33.08 10.46
C LYS A 31 -10.52 -32.86 9.74
N VAL A 32 -10.63 -33.61 8.64
CA VAL A 32 -11.80 -33.87 7.81
C VAL A 32 -12.89 -34.58 8.61
N ASN A 33 -14.17 -34.18 8.44
CA ASN A 33 -15.24 -35.12 8.09
C ASN A 33 -16.56 -34.43 7.71
N LYS A 34 -17.17 -35.02 6.67
CA LYS A 34 -18.51 -34.79 6.10
C LYS A 34 -19.60 -35.08 7.13
N GLU A 35 -20.74 -34.39 7.03
CA GLU A 35 -22.02 -35.02 6.64
C GLU A 35 -23.16 -34.01 6.46
N ASN A 36 -24.02 -34.33 5.50
CA ASN A 36 -25.21 -33.63 5.02
C ASN A 36 -26.31 -33.51 6.08
N ARG A 37 -27.18 -32.50 5.95
CA ARG A 37 -28.64 -32.69 5.96
C ARG A 37 -29.39 -31.48 5.42
N ASP A 38 -30.38 -31.80 4.59
CA ASP A 38 -31.28 -30.93 3.85
C ASP A 38 -32.34 -30.21 4.70
N ASN A 39 -32.91 -29.19 4.04
CA ASN A 39 -34.31 -28.75 4.03
C ASN A 39 -34.72 -27.46 4.76
N LYS A 40 -35.01 -26.48 3.90
CA LYS A 40 -36.27 -25.74 3.71
C LYS A 40 -36.66 -24.62 4.67
N ASP A 41 -36.89 -23.48 4.01
CA ASP A 41 -38.00 -22.56 4.17
C ASP A 41 -38.31 -22.06 5.58
N ASP A 42 -37.87 -20.84 5.89
CA ASP A 42 -38.84 -19.88 6.42
C ASP A 42 -38.52 -18.43 6.03
N LYS A 43 -39.52 -17.80 5.40
CA LYS A 43 -39.57 -16.36 5.14
C LYS A 43 -40.48 -15.78 6.21
N ASN A 44 -39.92 -15.05 7.18
CA ASN A 44 -40.46 -13.75 7.60
C ASN A 44 -39.65 -13.15 8.76
N LYS A 45 -39.37 -11.85 8.57
CA LYS A 45 -39.34 -10.76 9.55
C LYS A 45 -38.59 -11.01 10.87
N ASP A 46 -37.53 -10.24 11.07
CA ASP A 46 -37.43 -9.43 12.28
C ASP A 46 -36.55 -8.18 12.09
N PRO A 47 -36.77 -7.14 12.91
CA PRO A 47 -36.42 -5.75 12.62
C PRO A 47 -34.94 -5.43 12.87
N GLU A 48 -34.52 -4.30 12.31
CA GLU A 48 -33.25 -3.62 12.59
C GLU A 48 -33.03 -3.48 14.11
N ASN A 49 -32.34 -4.46 14.71
CA ASN A 49 -31.70 -4.27 15.99
C ASN A 49 -30.44 -3.42 15.75
N MET A 50 -30.60 -2.12 15.99
CA MET A 50 -29.48 -1.24 16.29
C MET A 50 -28.75 -1.80 17.51
N VAL A 51 -27.66 -2.51 17.27
CA VAL A 51 -26.68 -2.82 18.31
C VAL A 51 -26.10 -1.48 18.76
N GLN A 52 -26.66 -0.93 19.84
CA GLN A 52 -25.98 0.09 20.61
C GLN A 52 -24.72 -0.58 21.17
N ASP A 53 -23.55 -0.12 20.71
CA ASP A 53 -22.26 -0.51 21.27
C ASP A 53 -22.29 -0.27 22.78
N ALA A 54 -22.43 -1.35 23.56
CA ALA A 54 -22.24 -1.30 24.99
C ALA A 54 -20.78 -0.84 25.24
N PRO A 55 -20.54 0.11 26.16
CA PRO A 55 -19.18 0.56 26.44
C PRO A 55 -18.34 -0.63 26.87
N GLU A 56 -17.22 -0.83 26.18
CA GLU A 56 -16.27 -1.91 26.43
C GLU A 56 -15.79 -1.82 27.89
N VAL A 57 -16.29 -2.71 28.75
CA VAL A 57 -15.87 -2.77 30.16
C VAL A 57 -14.49 -3.43 30.17
N LEU A 58 -13.45 -2.61 30.26
CA LEU A 58 -12.09 -3.11 30.44
C LEU A 58 -12.05 -4.06 31.66
N PRO A 59 -11.41 -5.23 31.55
CA PRO A 59 -11.26 -6.14 32.68
C PRO A 59 -10.61 -5.39 33.86
N LYS A 60 -10.95 -5.73 35.10
CA LYS A 60 -10.24 -5.16 36.25
C LYS A 60 -8.93 -5.93 36.44
N ILE A 61 -7.83 -5.33 36.01
CA ILE A 61 -6.48 -5.83 36.21
C ILE A 61 -5.80 -4.95 37.25
N GLU A 62 -5.10 -5.55 38.20
CA GLU A 62 -4.22 -4.83 39.13
C GLU A 62 -2.77 -5.21 38.83
N ILE A 63 -1.89 -4.21 38.87
CA ILE A 63 -0.44 -4.37 38.76
C ILE A 63 0.24 -3.76 39.98
N THR A 64 1.44 -4.24 40.30
CA THR A 64 2.20 -3.79 41.48
C THR A 64 2.63 -2.32 41.35
N GLU A 65 2.89 -1.65 42.49
CA GLU A 65 3.40 -0.27 42.47
C GLU A 65 4.79 -0.18 41.82
N GLU A 66 5.60 -1.23 41.98
CA GLU A 66 6.90 -1.38 41.32
C GLU A 66 6.75 -1.43 39.79
N GLU A 67 5.80 -2.23 39.28
CA GLU A 67 5.50 -2.29 37.84
C GLU A 67 5.01 -0.95 37.31
N LYS A 68 4.12 -0.26 38.04
CA LYS A 68 3.67 1.08 37.66
C LYS A 68 4.81 2.07 37.59
N LYS A 69 5.71 2.08 38.59
CA LYS A 69 6.86 2.97 38.63
C LYS A 69 7.80 2.73 37.44
N ALA A 70 8.11 1.45 37.17
CA ALA A 70 8.95 1.07 36.02
C ALA A 70 8.31 1.48 34.67
N ALA A 71 6.99 1.32 34.55
CA ALA A 71 6.25 1.80 33.38
C ALA A 71 6.37 3.32 33.24
N ILE A 72 6.14 4.10 34.30
CA ILE A 72 6.24 5.56 34.27
C ILE A 72 7.65 6.04 33.88
N ASP A 73 8.70 5.41 34.37
CA ASP A 73 10.08 5.76 33.98
C ASP A 73 10.32 5.48 32.49
N THR A 74 9.76 4.39 31.97
CA THR A 74 9.78 4.05 30.54
C THR A 74 8.99 5.06 29.71
N LEU A 75 7.80 5.46 30.16
CA LEU A 75 6.97 6.49 29.51
C LEU A 75 7.75 7.80 29.38
N LYS A 76 8.37 8.29 30.46
CA LYS A 76 9.19 9.52 30.43
C LYS A 76 10.31 9.44 29.39
N LYS A 77 10.98 8.29 29.30
CA LYS A 77 12.04 8.04 28.32
C LYS A 77 11.50 8.10 26.89
N VAL A 78 10.41 7.39 26.59
CA VAL A 78 9.80 7.37 25.25
C VAL A 78 9.26 8.74 24.88
N PHE A 79 8.60 9.43 25.80
CA PHE A 79 8.06 10.77 25.61
C PHE A 79 9.17 11.73 25.21
N LYS A 80 10.32 11.67 25.89
CA LYS A 80 11.47 12.50 25.51
C LYS A 80 12.04 12.15 24.14
N GLN A 81 12.06 10.88 23.76
CA GLN A 81 12.53 10.47 22.43
C GLN A 81 11.60 10.94 21.29
N GLN A 82 10.30 10.99 21.55
CA GLN A 82 9.25 11.20 20.54
C GLN A 82 8.61 12.60 20.61
N GLU A 83 9.24 13.54 21.31
CA GLU A 83 8.72 14.90 21.50
C GLU A 83 8.59 15.72 20.19
N ASP A 84 9.29 15.33 19.13
CA ASP A 84 9.22 15.98 17.80
C ASP A 84 8.41 15.16 16.77
N ALA A 85 7.70 14.11 17.19
CA ALA A 85 7.09 13.12 16.28
C ALA A 85 5.68 13.50 15.78
N PHE A 86 5.21 14.73 16.03
CA PHE A 86 3.82 15.14 15.83
C PHE A 86 3.69 16.54 15.20
N GLY A 87 2.80 16.66 14.20
CA GLY A 87 2.43 17.93 13.55
C GLY A 87 1.00 18.39 13.90
N SER A 88 0.61 19.60 13.48
CA SER A 88 -0.66 20.27 13.86
C SER A 88 -1.95 19.51 13.52
N PHE A 89 -1.89 18.55 12.61
CA PHE A 89 -3.01 17.71 12.19
C PHE A 89 -3.26 16.48 13.09
N HIS A 90 -2.45 16.30 14.13
CA HIS A 90 -2.71 15.30 15.16
C HIS A 90 -3.64 15.86 16.21
N THR A 91 -4.58 15.03 16.67
CA THR A 91 -5.31 15.27 17.90
C THR A 91 -4.54 14.76 19.11
N TYR A 92 -4.99 15.11 20.32
CA TYR A 92 -4.44 14.56 21.55
C TYR A 92 -4.60 13.04 21.61
N GLN A 93 -5.70 12.51 21.09
CA GLN A 93 -5.91 11.07 21.01
C GLN A 93 -4.95 10.40 20.03
N ASP A 94 -4.71 11.00 18.86
CA ASP A 94 -3.73 10.48 17.89
C ASP A 94 -2.34 10.36 18.53
N VAL A 95 -1.94 11.35 19.35
CA VAL A 95 -0.67 11.33 20.09
C VAL A 95 -0.62 10.17 21.07
N VAL A 96 -1.66 9.98 21.89
CA VAL A 96 -1.71 8.87 22.86
C VAL A 96 -1.63 7.53 22.17
N ASP A 97 -2.37 7.33 21.08
CA ASP A 97 -2.40 6.05 20.36
C ASP A 97 -1.06 5.76 19.69
N GLN A 98 -0.40 6.78 19.12
CA GLN A 98 0.95 6.62 18.58
C GLN A 98 1.99 6.34 19.67
N LEU A 99 1.87 6.96 20.85
CA LEU A 99 2.76 6.70 21.99
C LEU A 99 2.63 5.26 22.48
N LYS A 100 1.43 4.67 22.49
CA LYS A 100 1.24 3.23 22.79
C LYS A 100 2.04 2.36 21.84
N VAL A 101 2.06 2.67 20.54
CA VAL A 101 2.86 1.93 19.54
C VAL A 101 4.34 1.97 19.90
N TYR A 102 4.89 3.15 20.20
CA TYR A 102 6.29 3.28 20.59
C TYR A 102 6.62 2.59 21.92
N LEU A 103 5.69 2.56 22.87
CA LEU A 103 5.85 1.87 24.16
C LEU A 103 5.80 0.35 24.04
N GLY A 104 5.14 -0.18 23.00
CA GLY A 104 5.11 -1.62 22.71
C GLY A 104 6.50 -2.22 22.53
N ASP A 105 7.47 -1.46 22.01
CA ASP A 105 8.87 -1.87 21.87
C ASP A 105 9.60 -2.04 23.22
N TYR A 106 9.03 -1.50 24.31
CA TYR A 106 9.61 -1.51 25.65
C TYR A 106 8.91 -2.48 26.62
N ASN A 107 8.05 -3.37 26.11
CA ASN A 107 7.30 -4.35 26.91
C ASN A 107 6.49 -3.73 28.06
N VAL A 108 6.04 -2.49 27.93
CA VAL A 108 5.09 -1.89 28.88
C VAL A 108 3.78 -2.65 28.75
N LYS A 109 3.36 -3.31 29.83
CA LYS A 109 2.12 -4.11 29.85
C LYS A 109 0.90 -3.19 29.92
N HIS A 110 -0.27 -3.73 29.58
CA HIS A 110 -1.55 -3.08 29.85
C HIS A 110 -1.70 -1.67 29.26
N LEU A 111 -1.20 -1.46 28.03
CA LEU A 111 -1.25 -0.16 27.35
C LEU A 111 -2.68 0.32 27.06
N GLU A 112 -3.68 -0.57 27.13
CA GLU A 112 -5.10 -0.23 27.15
C GLU A 112 -5.49 0.71 28.30
N TYR A 113 -4.72 0.76 29.38
CA TYR A 113 -4.91 1.71 30.49
C TYR A 113 -4.16 3.03 30.31
N LEU A 114 -3.32 3.17 29.27
CA LEU A 114 -2.73 4.45 28.91
C LEU A 114 -3.74 5.27 28.11
N LYS A 115 -4.32 6.29 28.73
CA LYS A 115 -5.39 7.11 28.14
C LYS A 115 -5.23 8.57 28.47
N LEU A 116 -5.93 9.43 27.74
CA LEU A 116 -6.08 10.83 28.14
C LEU A 116 -6.73 10.90 29.51
N THR A 117 -6.18 11.75 30.38
CA THR A 117 -6.75 12.03 31.70
C THR A 117 -8.12 12.68 31.56
N ASN A 118 -8.23 13.67 30.66
CA ASN A 118 -9.50 14.28 30.29
C ASN A 118 -9.97 13.78 28.92
N GLY A 119 -10.91 12.84 28.90
CA GLY A 119 -11.44 12.26 27.67
C GLY A 119 -12.18 13.26 26.77
N SER A 120 -12.65 14.40 27.29
CA SER A 120 -13.33 15.41 26.46
C SER A 120 -12.38 16.12 25.48
N GLU A 121 -11.07 16.03 25.70
CA GLU A 121 -10.05 16.68 24.88
C GLU A 121 -9.54 15.81 23.74
N LYS A 122 -10.08 14.60 23.56
CA LYS A 122 -9.60 13.62 22.57
C LYS A 122 -9.45 14.18 21.15
N ASP A 123 -10.35 15.08 20.75
CA ASP A 123 -10.39 15.66 19.40
C ASP A 123 -9.64 17.00 19.30
N THR A 124 -9.00 17.45 20.39
CA THR A 124 -8.21 18.68 20.42
C THR A 124 -6.97 18.53 19.54
N GLN A 125 -6.84 19.38 18.53
CA GLN A 125 -5.67 19.40 17.64
C GLN A 125 -4.47 20.10 18.28
N LEU A 126 -3.27 19.62 17.93
CA LEU A 126 -2.03 20.28 18.31
C LEU A 126 -1.95 21.66 17.65
N LYS A 127 -1.56 22.66 18.44
CA LYS A 127 -1.36 24.04 17.99
C LYS A 127 0.07 24.22 17.47
N VAL A 128 0.22 24.90 16.34
CA VAL A 128 1.53 25.29 15.78
C VAL A 128 2.26 26.20 16.76
N ASP A 129 3.58 26.07 16.83
CA ASP A 129 4.39 26.91 17.69
C ASP A 129 4.39 28.38 17.23
N GLY A 130 3.85 29.26 18.07
CA GLY A 130 3.72 30.70 17.81
C GLY A 130 4.53 31.60 18.75
N GLY A 131 5.60 31.10 19.35
CA GLY A 131 6.48 31.89 20.22
C GLY A 131 6.09 31.96 21.70
N ASN A 132 5.05 31.24 22.14
CA ASN A 132 4.75 31.04 23.57
C ASN A 132 4.79 29.55 23.93
N GLN A 133 5.86 29.15 24.62
CA GLN A 133 6.08 27.79 25.12
C GLN A 133 4.95 27.41 26.09
N LYS A 134 4.06 26.48 25.69
CA LYS A 134 3.15 25.62 26.52
C LYS A 134 1.79 25.28 25.87
N ALA A 135 1.56 25.50 24.58
CA ALA A 135 0.22 25.31 24.02
C ALA A 135 -0.27 23.84 24.01
N ASN A 136 0.65 22.87 23.87
CA ASN A 136 0.31 21.46 23.73
C ASN A 136 0.74 20.65 24.95
N LYS A 137 -0.04 20.69 26.03
CA LYS A 137 0.13 19.77 27.16
C LYS A 137 -0.92 18.68 27.07
N ILE A 138 -0.46 17.44 27.07
CA ILE A 138 -1.33 16.27 26.93
C ILE A 138 -1.20 15.47 28.23
N ASP A 139 -2.20 15.64 29.09
CA ASP A 139 -2.29 14.90 30.34
C ASP A 139 -2.76 13.47 30.03
N VAL A 140 -1.90 12.50 30.35
CA VAL A 140 -2.20 11.07 30.21
C VAL A 140 -2.14 10.38 31.55
N THR A 141 -2.94 9.35 31.70
CA THR A 141 -3.00 8.51 32.88
C THR A 141 -2.74 7.07 32.48
N TYR A 142 -1.91 6.39 33.27
CA TYR A 142 -1.65 4.96 33.22
C TYR A 142 -2.04 4.37 34.58
N PHE A 143 -3.12 3.60 34.61
CA PHE A 143 -3.80 3.19 35.85
C PHE A 143 -4.18 4.41 36.72
N ASP A 144 -3.51 4.60 37.86
CA ASP A 144 -3.67 5.70 38.82
C ASP A 144 -2.54 6.74 38.73
N LYS A 145 -1.57 6.57 37.82
CA LYS A 145 -0.43 7.47 37.67
C LYS A 145 -0.67 8.43 36.50
N SER A 146 -0.66 9.73 36.80
CA SER A 146 -0.75 10.78 35.79
C SER A 146 0.64 11.29 35.38
N ILE A 147 0.81 11.55 34.09
CA ILE A 147 2.03 12.09 33.48
C ILE A 147 1.65 12.99 32.31
N VAL A 148 2.48 14.00 32.03
CA VAL A 148 2.26 14.95 30.93
C VAL A 148 3.21 14.64 29.79
N PHE A 149 2.67 14.49 28.59
CA PHE A 149 3.43 14.59 27.35
C PHE A 149 3.35 16.02 26.82
N THR A 150 4.47 16.58 26.39
CA THR A 150 4.54 17.90 25.77
C THR A 150 5.40 17.77 24.52
N PRO A 151 4.82 17.89 23.30
CA PRO A 151 5.61 18.00 22.09
C PRO A 151 6.60 19.17 22.21
N ASN A 152 7.83 18.96 21.75
CA ASN A 152 8.88 19.97 21.79
C ASN A 152 8.73 20.98 20.64
N LYS A 153 8.37 20.50 19.45
CA LYS A 153 8.10 21.32 18.28
C LYS A 153 6.89 20.79 17.53
N VAL A 154 5.93 21.65 17.22
CA VAL A 154 4.76 21.34 16.38
C VAL A 154 4.75 22.23 15.15
N LEU A 155 4.99 21.59 14.00
CA LEU A 155 4.93 22.23 12.69
C LEU A 155 3.53 22.15 12.09
N GLU A 156 3.22 23.12 11.23
CA GLU A 156 1.97 23.11 10.46
C GLU A 156 2.02 22.00 9.40
N ASN A 157 1.12 21.02 9.50
CA ASN A 157 0.95 19.93 8.52
C ASN A 157 2.18 19.06 8.26
N GLU A 158 3.17 19.04 9.16
CA GLU A 158 4.45 18.40 8.88
C GLU A 158 5.11 17.83 10.15
N VAL A 159 5.93 16.79 9.94
CA VAL A 159 6.88 16.24 10.91
C VAL A 159 8.23 16.10 10.20
N GLU A 160 9.31 16.50 10.87
CA GLU A 160 10.67 16.46 10.32
C GLU A 160 11.32 15.08 10.48
N ASP A 161 12.11 14.68 9.48
CA ASP A 161 12.99 13.52 9.61
C ASP A 161 14.12 13.84 10.60
N ARG A 162 14.53 12.84 11.38
CA ARG A 162 15.77 12.92 12.16
C ARG A 162 16.65 11.72 11.84
N TYR A 163 17.95 11.98 11.67
CA TYR A 163 18.93 10.96 11.31
C TYR A 163 20.05 10.87 12.35
N SER A 164 20.57 9.67 12.54
CA SER A 164 21.87 9.42 13.17
C SER A 164 22.76 8.71 12.16
N GLY A 165 23.63 9.48 11.49
CA GLY A 165 24.34 9.02 10.30
C GLY A 165 23.37 8.56 9.21
N LYS A 166 23.48 7.29 8.79
CA LYS A 166 22.64 6.65 7.76
C LYS A 166 21.36 6.02 8.29
N LYS A 167 21.07 6.18 9.59
CA LYS A 167 19.90 5.60 10.24
C LYS A 167 18.84 6.68 10.38
N LEU A 168 17.67 6.48 9.80
CA LEU A 168 16.49 7.29 10.08
C LEU A 168 15.99 6.91 11.47
N VAL A 169 16.02 7.86 12.41
CA VAL A 169 15.62 7.64 13.80
C VAL A 169 14.24 8.24 14.12
N GLN A 170 13.77 9.18 13.30
CA GLN A 170 12.39 9.65 13.29
C GLN A 170 11.92 9.79 11.85
N ILE A 171 10.78 9.19 11.52
CA ILE A 171 10.11 9.33 10.23
C ILE A 171 9.45 10.70 10.14
N GLY A 172 9.83 11.48 9.14
CA GLY A 172 9.16 12.69 8.73
C GLY A 172 8.05 12.41 7.73
N TYR A 173 6.98 13.19 7.82
CA TYR A 173 5.79 13.05 6.98
C TYR A 173 5.03 14.37 6.89
N LYS A 174 4.17 14.51 5.89
CA LYS A 174 3.42 15.73 5.62
C LYS A 174 1.96 15.41 5.32
N LEU A 175 1.06 16.28 5.75
CA LEU A 175 -0.35 16.26 5.35
C LEU A 175 -0.51 17.09 4.07
N ASP A 176 -0.86 16.42 2.98
CA ASP A 176 -1.43 17.06 1.79
C ASP A 176 -2.95 17.16 1.96
N LYS A 177 -3.42 18.36 2.32
CA LYS A 177 -4.85 18.66 2.52
C LYS A 177 -5.67 18.51 1.23
N SER A 178 -5.06 18.69 0.06
CA SER A 178 -5.78 18.65 -1.22
C SER A 178 -6.18 17.23 -1.62
N LEU A 179 -5.34 16.26 -1.26
CA LEU A 179 -5.53 14.84 -1.58
C LEU A 179 -5.95 13.99 -0.37
N GLY A 180 -5.99 14.57 0.83
CA GLY A 180 -6.20 13.81 2.07
C GLY A 180 -5.10 12.78 2.34
N LYS A 181 -3.90 13.02 1.79
CA LYS A 181 -2.74 12.13 1.93
C LYS A 181 -1.90 12.57 3.13
N ILE A 182 -1.55 11.62 3.99
CA ILE A 182 -0.50 11.80 4.98
C ILE A 182 0.67 10.94 4.50
N GLN A 183 1.64 11.64 3.91
CA GLN A 183 2.69 11.08 3.07
C GLN A 183 4.02 11.10 3.80
N LEU A 184 4.75 9.98 3.81
CA LEU A 184 6.15 9.99 4.25
C LEU A 184 6.99 10.90 3.39
N LYS A 185 7.98 11.54 4.00
CA LYS A 185 9.00 12.24 3.23
C LYS A 185 9.90 11.25 2.52
N LYS A 186 10.42 11.68 1.36
CA LYS A 186 11.49 10.97 0.67
C LYS A 186 12.72 10.88 1.57
N ILE A 187 13.22 9.67 1.78
CA ILE A 187 14.36 9.43 2.65
C ILE A 187 15.69 9.65 1.92
N LYS A 188 16.79 9.75 2.66
CA LYS A 188 18.12 9.88 2.07
C LYS A 188 18.50 8.62 1.32
N LYS A 189 19.14 8.77 0.16
CA LYS A 189 19.52 7.64 -0.71
C LYS A 189 20.42 6.60 -0.06
N ASP A 190 21.23 6.99 0.92
CA ASP A 190 22.16 6.13 1.64
C ASP A 190 21.59 5.58 2.96
N THR A 191 20.27 5.68 3.17
CA THR A 191 19.60 5.18 4.38
C THR A 191 19.70 3.67 4.45
N VAL A 192 20.15 3.14 5.60
CA VAL A 192 20.33 1.69 5.83
C VAL A 192 19.37 1.12 6.87
N GLN A 193 18.69 1.98 7.62
CA GLN A 193 17.80 1.59 8.71
C GLN A 193 16.69 2.62 8.88
N VAL A 194 15.48 2.14 9.14
CA VAL A 194 14.32 2.95 9.54
C VAL A 194 13.86 2.57 10.97
N PRO A 195 13.00 3.39 11.61
CA PRO A 195 12.34 2.99 12.85
C PRO A 195 11.46 1.76 12.63
N LYS A 196 11.27 0.94 13.67
CA LYS A 196 10.48 -0.30 13.59
C LYS A 196 9.00 -0.06 13.31
N ASN A 197 8.47 1.06 13.81
CA ASN A 197 7.05 1.38 13.77
C ASN A 197 6.80 2.51 12.77
N LEU A 198 5.85 2.28 11.86
CA LEU A 198 5.31 3.29 10.97
C LEU A 198 4.29 4.17 11.74
N PRO A 199 4.28 5.51 11.56
CA PRO A 199 3.26 6.33 12.19
C PRO A 199 1.84 5.96 11.71
N LEU A 200 0.89 5.88 12.63
CA LEU A 200 -0.45 5.30 12.43
C LEU A 200 -1.28 6.03 11.37
N LYS A 201 -1.13 7.35 11.26
CA LYS A 201 -1.92 8.18 10.34
C LYS A 201 -1.43 8.13 8.90
N ILE A 202 -0.25 7.55 8.63
CA ILE A 202 0.28 7.45 7.28
C ILE A 202 -0.66 6.62 6.41
N ASN A 203 -0.97 7.14 5.22
CA ASN A 203 -1.71 6.41 4.21
C ASN A 203 -1.02 6.41 2.83
N SER A 204 0.18 6.97 2.74
CA SER A 204 0.86 7.21 1.47
C SER A 204 2.37 7.02 1.63
N LEU A 205 2.93 6.13 0.80
CA LEU A 205 4.38 5.86 0.69
C LEU A 205 4.97 6.39 -0.61
N ASP A 206 4.25 7.27 -1.32
CA ASP A 206 4.68 7.79 -2.62
C ASP A 206 6.11 8.33 -2.56
N GLU A 207 6.95 7.89 -3.49
CA GLU A 207 8.36 8.30 -3.65
C GLU A 207 9.27 8.12 -2.41
N THR A 208 8.81 7.45 -1.34
CA THR A 208 9.50 7.44 -0.04
C THR A 208 10.93 6.91 -0.14
N PHE A 209 11.12 5.80 -0.88
CA PHE A 209 12.42 5.16 -1.09
C PHE A 209 12.99 5.38 -2.48
N LYS A 210 12.43 6.32 -3.26
CA LYS A 210 12.89 6.59 -4.63
C LYS A 210 14.39 6.94 -4.64
N ASN A 211 15.16 6.30 -5.52
CA ASN A 211 16.63 6.40 -5.64
C ASN A 211 17.43 5.89 -4.42
N VAL A 212 16.85 5.11 -3.50
CA VAL A 212 17.64 4.52 -2.41
C VAL A 212 18.63 3.49 -2.96
N GLU A 213 19.89 3.61 -2.55
CA GLU A 213 21.03 2.83 -3.04
C GLU A 213 21.29 1.58 -2.18
N SER A 214 20.63 1.45 -1.02
CA SER A 214 20.78 0.31 -0.12
C SER A 214 20.05 -0.93 -0.66
N PRO A 215 20.69 -2.13 -0.71
CA PRO A 215 20.05 -3.35 -1.17
C PRO A 215 18.95 -3.86 -0.23
N SER A 216 19.03 -3.47 1.04
CA SER A 216 18.06 -3.75 2.09
C SER A 216 18.10 -2.64 3.13
N ILE A 217 16.97 -2.40 3.80
CA ILE A 217 16.78 -1.40 4.86
C ILE A 217 16.35 -2.14 6.13
N GLU A 218 17.16 -2.02 7.18
CA GLU A 218 16.88 -2.64 8.48
C GLU A 218 15.57 -2.11 9.08
N ASN A 219 14.75 -3.02 9.60
CA ASN A 219 13.42 -2.82 10.20
C ASN A 219 12.27 -2.49 9.23
N LEU A 220 12.53 -2.38 7.94
CA LEU A 220 11.46 -2.14 6.95
C LEU A 220 10.42 -3.26 6.91
N ASP A 221 10.86 -4.49 7.19
CA ASP A 221 10.04 -5.69 7.29
C ASP A 221 9.05 -5.67 8.47
N LYS A 222 9.24 -4.76 9.44
CA LYS A 222 8.44 -4.65 10.66
C LYS A 222 7.28 -3.67 10.55
N TRP A 223 7.21 -2.90 9.46
CA TRP A 223 6.17 -1.90 9.28
C TRP A 223 4.79 -2.54 9.09
N ASP A 224 3.81 -2.10 9.90
CA ASP A 224 2.40 -2.38 9.65
C ASP A 224 1.87 -1.41 8.58
N THR A 225 1.76 -1.90 7.34
CA THR A 225 1.34 -1.11 6.18
C THR A 225 -0.17 -1.15 5.92
N LYS A 226 -0.99 -1.67 6.84
CA LYS A 226 -2.44 -1.85 6.59
C LYS A 226 -3.19 -0.55 6.26
N ASN A 227 -2.68 0.61 6.67
CA ASN A 227 -3.30 1.91 6.40
C ASN A 227 -2.87 2.53 5.07
N ILE A 228 -1.87 1.96 4.39
CA ILE A 228 -1.33 2.48 3.14
C ILE A 228 -2.33 2.27 2.00
N LYS A 229 -2.54 3.36 1.24
CA LYS A 229 -3.40 3.42 0.05
C LYS A 229 -2.61 3.73 -1.21
N TYR A 230 -1.53 4.50 -1.10
CA TYR A 230 -0.76 4.97 -2.25
C TYR A 230 0.71 4.54 -2.10
N MET A 231 1.23 3.95 -3.18
CA MET A 231 2.61 3.48 -3.28
C MET A 231 3.26 3.94 -4.61
N THR A 232 2.86 5.12 -5.10
CA THR A 232 3.36 5.64 -6.38
C THR A 232 4.87 5.85 -6.29
N GLU A 233 5.64 5.20 -7.17
CA GLU A 233 7.09 5.33 -7.24
C GLU A 233 7.84 5.03 -5.93
N THR A 234 7.25 4.28 -5.00
CA THR A 234 7.82 4.08 -3.65
C THR A 234 9.26 3.58 -3.67
N PHE A 235 9.60 2.62 -4.54
CA PHE A 235 10.94 2.08 -4.75
C PHE A 235 11.49 2.37 -6.16
N SER A 236 11.01 3.43 -6.81
CA SER A 236 11.49 3.79 -8.14
C SER A 236 13.00 4.10 -8.11
N GLU A 237 13.75 3.64 -9.11
CA GLU A 237 15.20 3.80 -9.28
C GLU A 237 16.03 3.24 -8.11
N THR A 238 15.49 2.28 -7.35
CA THR A 238 16.22 1.57 -6.29
C THR A 238 17.05 0.42 -6.86
N VAL A 239 18.06 0.76 -7.66
CA VAL A 239 18.80 -0.18 -8.52
C VAL A 239 19.25 -1.47 -7.80
N TYR A 240 19.69 -1.38 -6.54
CA TYR A 240 20.23 -2.52 -5.78
C TYR A 240 19.22 -3.21 -4.87
N PHE A 241 18.01 -2.66 -4.69
CA PHE A 241 17.06 -3.12 -3.70
C PHE A 241 16.46 -4.48 -4.08
N ASN A 242 16.51 -5.43 -3.14
CA ASN A 242 15.93 -6.77 -3.33
C ASN A 242 15.48 -7.40 -1.99
N GLN A 243 15.03 -6.57 -1.04
CA GLN A 243 14.56 -7.05 0.26
C GLN A 243 13.16 -7.66 0.15
N ASN A 244 12.91 -8.76 0.86
CA ASN A 244 11.61 -9.40 0.94
C ASN A 244 10.57 -8.47 1.60
N LEU A 245 9.42 -8.28 0.93
CA LEU A 245 8.31 -7.42 1.37
C LEU A 245 7.01 -8.19 1.66
N ASN A 246 7.06 -9.52 1.83
CA ASN A 246 5.87 -10.34 2.07
C ASN A 246 5.16 -10.04 3.40
N SER A 247 5.82 -9.37 4.34
CA SER A 247 5.18 -8.93 5.59
C SER A 247 4.28 -7.70 5.41
N TRP A 248 4.39 -7.00 4.29
CA TRP A 248 3.55 -5.83 4.01
C TRP A 248 2.11 -6.25 3.69
N ASN A 249 1.17 -5.62 4.39
CA ASN A 249 -0.24 -5.69 4.08
C ASN A 249 -0.59 -4.63 3.03
N VAL A 250 -0.96 -5.06 1.82
CA VAL A 250 -1.34 -4.18 0.70
C VAL A 250 -2.84 -4.20 0.37
N SER A 251 -3.67 -4.82 1.23
CA SER A 251 -5.11 -5.01 0.99
C SER A 251 -5.94 -3.71 0.92
N ASN A 252 -5.35 -2.58 1.31
CA ASN A 252 -5.95 -1.25 1.20
C ASN A 252 -5.30 -0.36 0.13
N VAL A 253 -4.28 -0.86 -0.57
CA VAL A 253 -3.59 -0.13 -1.63
C VAL A 253 -4.49 -0.01 -2.85
N ILE A 254 -4.58 1.19 -3.40
CA ILE A 254 -5.36 1.53 -4.59
C ILE A 254 -4.48 1.93 -5.77
N ASP A 255 -3.25 2.42 -5.51
CA ASP A 255 -2.33 2.91 -6.52
C ASP A 255 -0.91 2.36 -6.27
N MET A 256 -0.39 1.61 -7.25
CA MET A 256 0.98 1.08 -7.26
C MET A 256 1.79 1.60 -8.46
N THR A 257 1.38 2.70 -9.07
CA THR A 257 2.01 3.26 -10.27
C THR A 257 3.51 3.38 -10.08
N GLN A 258 4.29 2.75 -10.97
CA GLN A 258 5.75 2.80 -10.99
C GLN A 258 6.45 2.40 -9.67
N MET A 259 5.80 1.65 -8.78
CA MET A 259 6.34 1.34 -7.44
C MET A 259 7.76 0.76 -7.49
N PHE A 260 8.09 -0.10 -8.47
CA PHE A 260 9.42 -0.69 -8.67
C PHE A 260 10.06 -0.30 -10.01
N ALA A 261 9.63 0.80 -10.62
CA ALA A 261 10.22 1.29 -11.87
C ALA A 261 11.73 1.52 -11.71
N GLY A 262 12.59 0.90 -12.52
CA GLY A 262 14.05 1.01 -12.43
C GLY A 262 14.68 0.26 -11.24
N ALA A 263 13.92 -0.54 -10.48
CA ALA A 263 14.46 -1.39 -9.41
C ALA A 263 15.13 -2.64 -9.99
N LYS A 264 16.27 -2.45 -10.67
CA LYS A 264 16.89 -3.44 -11.57
C LYS A 264 17.16 -4.82 -10.94
N LYS A 265 17.50 -4.87 -9.66
CA LYS A 265 17.80 -6.11 -8.90
C LYS A 265 16.61 -6.70 -8.16
N PHE A 266 15.44 -6.06 -8.21
CA PHE A 266 14.28 -6.52 -7.45
C PHE A 266 13.68 -7.78 -8.09
N ASN A 267 13.64 -8.87 -7.34
CA ASN A 267 13.12 -10.17 -7.79
C ASN A 267 12.51 -10.98 -6.64
N GLN A 268 11.62 -10.35 -5.89
CA GLN A 268 10.96 -10.99 -4.75
C GLN A 268 9.63 -11.64 -5.15
N ASN A 269 9.31 -12.77 -4.53
CA ASN A 269 7.98 -13.37 -4.60
C ASN A 269 6.98 -12.47 -3.85
N LEU A 270 5.91 -12.03 -4.53
CA LEU A 270 4.86 -11.15 -4.01
C LEU A 270 3.49 -11.82 -4.01
N ASN A 271 3.44 -13.15 -4.07
CA ASN A 271 2.21 -13.92 -4.21
C ASN A 271 1.29 -13.87 -2.96
N LEU A 272 1.79 -13.34 -1.84
CA LEU A 272 1.00 -13.15 -0.61
C LEU A 272 0.27 -11.80 -0.55
N TRP A 273 0.52 -10.91 -1.52
CA TRP A 273 -0.12 -9.61 -1.57
C TRP A 273 -1.57 -9.71 -2.05
N ASP A 274 -2.49 -9.14 -1.27
CA ASP A 274 -3.88 -8.94 -1.68
C ASP A 274 -4.00 -7.64 -2.49
N THR A 275 -3.98 -7.77 -3.82
CA THR A 275 -4.10 -6.64 -4.75
C THR A 275 -5.54 -6.29 -5.12
N SER A 276 -6.54 -6.87 -4.44
CA SER A 276 -7.94 -6.81 -4.89
C SER A 276 -8.55 -5.41 -4.93
N LYS A 277 -7.94 -4.41 -4.30
CA LYS A 277 -8.38 -2.99 -4.34
C LYS A 277 -7.55 -2.11 -5.27
N VAL A 278 -6.46 -2.62 -5.83
CA VAL A 278 -5.57 -1.84 -6.70
C VAL A 278 -6.29 -1.51 -8.00
N LYS A 279 -6.18 -0.25 -8.42
CA LYS A 279 -6.71 0.29 -9.66
C LYS A 279 -5.62 0.65 -10.66
N GLU A 280 -4.50 1.18 -10.18
CA GLU A 280 -3.41 1.67 -11.01
C GLU A 280 -2.16 0.78 -10.85
N MET A 281 -1.69 0.17 -11.94
CA MET A 281 -0.45 -0.62 -12.01
C MET A 281 0.47 -0.18 -13.15
N ALA A 282 0.25 1.03 -13.71
CA ALA A 282 1.05 1.57 -14.79
C ALA A 282 2.54 1.61 -14.39
N GLY A 283 3.39 1.01 -15.23
CA GLY A 283 4.84 0.99 -15.06
C GLY A 283 5.35 0.27 -13.80
N LEU A 284 4.53 -0.56 -13.13
CA LEU A 284 4.86 -1.14 -11.82
C LEU A 284 6.27 -1.75 -11.74
N PHE A 285 6.69 -2.48 -12.78
CA PHE A 285 8.00 -3.11 -12.92
C PHE A 285 8.74 -2.62 -14.18
N TRP A 286 8.47 -1.39 -14.63
CA TRP A 286 9.16 -0.78 -15.77
C TRP A 286 10.69 -0.77 -15.52
N GLU A 287 11.48 -1.32 -16.43
CA GLU A 287 12.93 -1.50 -16.30
C GLU A 287 13.41 -2.25 -15.04
N ALA A 288 12.55 -3.02 -14.37
CA ALA A 288 12.96 -3.94 -13.31
C ALA A 288 13.59 -5.20 -13.93
N GLU A 289 14.82 -5.05 -14.44
CA GLU A 289 15.46 -6.01 -15.36
C GLU A 289 15.47 -7.47 -14.87
N GLU A 290 15.71 -7.70 -13.57
CA GLU A 290 15.78 -9.05 -12.98
C GLU A 290 14.43 -9.58 -12.48
N PHE A 291 13.36 -8.79 -12.54
CA PHE A 291 12.09 -9.18 -11.94
C PHE A 291 11.47 -10.39 -12.64
N ASN A 292 11.30 -11.47 -11.87
CA ASN A 292 10.54 -12.66 -12.24
C ASN A 292 9.85 -13.26 -11.00
N GLY A 293 9.54 -12.41 -10.02
CA GLY A 293 8.87 -12.80 -8.79
C GLY A 293 7.46 -13.35 -9.07
N ASN A 294 7.04 -14.34 -8.29
CA ASN A 294 5.70 -14.90 -8.46
C ASN A 294 4.62 -13.87 -8.07
N ILE A 295 3.75 -13.58 -9.04
CA ILE A 295 2.56 -12.71 -8.95
C ILE A 295 1.31 -13.38 -9.54
N SER A 296 1.33 -14.70 -9.73
CA SER A 296 0.29 -15.43 -10.46
C SER A 296 -1.08 -15.39 -9.80
N ASN A 297 -1.14 -15.23 -8.46
CA ASN A 297 -2.41 -15.18 -7.72
C ASN A 297 -2.91 -13.76 -7.43
N TRP A 298 -2.29 -12.73 -8.00
CA TRP A 298 -2.79 -11.37 -7.86
C TRP A 298 -4.21 -11.24 -8.39
N ASN A 299 -5.04 -10.54 -7.64
CA ASN A 299 -6.39 -10.19 -8.05
C ASN A 299 -6.35 -8.83 -8.75
N VAL A 300 -6.36 -8.85 -10.07
CA VAL A 300 -6.28 -7.64 -10.91
C VAL A 300 -7.64 -7.19 -11.46
N LYS A 301 -8.74 -7.74 -10.96
CA LYS A 301 -10.09 -7.49 -11.51
C LYS A 301 -10.51 -6.02 -11.50
N ASN A 302 -9.93 -5.21 -10.61
CA ASN A 302 -10.25 -3.79 -10.44
C ASN A 302 -9.21 -2.87 -11.08
N VAL A 303 -8.16 -3.43 -11.69
CA VAL A 303 -7.10 -2.64 -12.33
C VAL A 303 -7.62 -2.06 -13.64
N GLU A 304 -7.42 -0.76 -13.82
CA GLU A 304 -7.87 0.03 -14.96
C GLU A 304 -6.68 0.34 -15.90
N ASP A 305 -5.46 0.52 -15.38
CA ASP A 305 -4.25 0.78 -16.18
C ASP A 305 -3.10 -0.20 -15.88
N MET A 306 -2.60 -0.87 -16.93
CA MET A 306 -1.42 -1.74 -16.92
C MET A 306 -0.34 -1.29 -17.92
N SER A 307 -0.39 -0.04 -18.37
CA SER A 307 0.55 0.51 -19.35
C SER A 307 1.98 0.34 -18.88
N SER A 308 2.85 -0.20 -19.72
CA SER A 308 4.29 -0.40 -19.48
C SER A 308 4.63 -1.20 -18.21
N MET A 309 3.67 -1.95 -17.64
CA MET A 309 3.83 -2.63 -16.35
C MET A 309 5.11 -3.49 -16.27
N PHE A 310 5.47 -4.20 -17.34
CA PHE A 310 6.67 -5.04 -17.44
C PHE A 310 7.65 -4.56 -18.52
N SER A 311 7.48 -3.35 -19.04
CA SER A 311 8.34 -2.86 -20.12
C SER A 311 9.80 -2.85 -19.66
N GLY A 312 10.69 -3.52 -20.38
CA GLY A 312 12.10 -3.67 -20.02
C GLY A 312 12.40 -4.64 -18.86
N ALA A 313 11.42 -5.37 -18.32
CA ALA A 313 11.63 -6.44 -17.35
C ALA A 313 12.17 -7.70 -18.06
N LYS A 314 13.47 -7.67 -18.41
CA LYS A 314 14.12 -8.63 -19.33
C LYS A 314 13.98 -10.09 -18.93
N ASN A 315 13.91 -10.40 -17.63
CA ASN A 315 13.82 -11.76 -17.10
C ASN A 315 12.38 -12.22 -16.78
N PHE A 316 11.38 -11.37 -16.98
CA PHE A 316 10.01 -11.69 -16.59
C PHE A 316 9.41 -12.80 -17.46
N ASN A 317 8.92 -13.88 -16.84
CA ASN A 317 8.33 -15.03 -17.54
C ASN A 317 7.32 -15.80 -16.67
N GLN A 318 6.38 -15.10 -16.03
CA GLN A 318 5.34 -15.72 -15.22
C GLN A 318 4.10 -16.10 -16.05
N ASP A 319 3.44 -17.19 -15.69
CA ASP A 319 2.10 -17.54 -16.20
C ASP A 319 1.05 -16.63 -15.53
N LEU A 320 0.34 -15.83 -16.33
CA LEU A 320 -0.64 -14.85 -15.88
C LEU A 320 -2.06 -15.18 -16.37
N ASN A 321 -2.29 -16.43 -16.79
CA ASN A 321 -3.53 -16.82 -17.45
C ASN A 321 -4.75 -16.80 -16.52
N ASN A 322 -4.53 -16.73 -15.20
CA ASN A 322 -5.58 -16.64 -14.18
C ASN A 322 -6.03 -15.19 -13.89
N TRP A 323 -5.37 -14.19 -14.47
CA TRP A 323 -5.73 -12.79 -14.25
C TRP A 323 -7.05 -12.43 -14.95
N ASN A 324 -7.93 -11.76 -14.23
CA ASN A 324 -9.14 -11.17 -14.79
C ASN A 324 -8.87 -9.72 -15.21
N THR A 325 -8.69 -9.49 -16.50
CA THR A 325 -8.35 -8.18 -17.10
C THR A 325 -9.56 -7.39 -17.61
N SER A 326 -10.79 -7.82 -17.31
CA SER A 326 -12.04 -7.27 -17.89
C SER A 326 -12.31 -5.78 -17.62
N ASN A 327 -11.54 -5.14 -16.73
CA ASN A 327 -11.62 -3.71 -16.45
C ASN A 327 -10.44 -2.89 -16.98
N VAL A 328 -9.43 -3.53 -17.57
CA VAL A 328 -8.24 -2.84 -18.07
C VAL A 328 -8.60 -2.02 -19.32
N LEU A 329 -8.22 -0.74 -19.29
CA LEU A 329 -8.46 0.24 -20.36
C LEU A 329 -7.21 0.44 -21.22
N SER A 330 -6.01 0.28 -20.66
CA SER A 330 -4.74 0.46 -21.36
C SER A 330 -3.76 -0.67 -21.06
N MET A 331 -3.16 -1.21 -22.12
CA MET A 331 -2.04 -2.15 -22.08
C MET A 331 -0.87 -1.62 -22.91
N GLU A 332 -0.78 -0.30 -23.13
CA GLU A 332 0.28 0.31 -23.94
C GLU A 332 1.66 -0.08 -23.41
N GLY A 333 2.47 -0.73 -24.25
CA GLY A 333 3.85 -1.10 -23.93
C GLY A 333 4.00 -2.17 -22.84
N MET A 334 2.94 -2.85 -22.40
CA MET A 334 2.96 -3.67 -21.18
C MET A 334 4.13 -4.69 -21.15
N PHE A 335 4.45 -5.33 -22.27
CA PHE A 335 5.54 -6.31 -22.41
C PHE A 335 6.64 -5.85 -23.38
N SER A 336 6.75 -4.54 -23.63
CA SER A 336 7.80 -3.99 -24.48
C SER A 336 9.19 -4.37 -23.94
N TYR A 337 10.10 -4.83 -24.80
CA TYR A 337 11.46 -5.24 -24.45
C TYR A 337 11.56 -6.29 -23.32
N THR A 338 10.56 -7.15 -23.18
CA THR A 338 10.63 -8.35 -22.32
C THR A 338 11.28 -9.51 -23.08
N ASP A 339 12.61 -9.60 -22.98
CA ASP A 339 13.41 -10.49 -23.85
C ASP A 339 13.00 -11.97 -23.78
N VAL A 340 12.62 -12.48 -22.59
CA VAL A 340 12.33 -13.90 -22.35
C VAL A 340 10.86 -14.23 -22.06
N PHE A 341 9.96 -13.24 -22.06
CA PHE A 341 8.57 -13.45 -21.70
C PHE A 341 7.87 -14.38 -22.69
N ASN A 342 7.33 -15.48 -22.18
CA ASN A 342 6.47 -16.41 -22.91
C ASN A 342 5.39 -17.04 -22.01
N GLY A 343 5.00 -16.31 -20.96
CA GLY A 343 3.94 -16.71 -20.04
C GLY A 343 2.58 -16.75 -20.73
N LYS A 344 1.69 -17.63 -20.26
CA LYS A 344 0.33 -17.74 -20.83
C LYS A 344 -0.52 -16.54 -20.44
N ILE A 345 -1.19 -15.97 -21.45
CA ILE A 345 -2.10 -14.82 -21.34
C ILE A 345 -3.33 -14.95 -22.25
N SER A 346 -3.59 -16.15 -22.78
CA SER A 346 -4.64 -16.39 -23.77
C SER A 346 -6.06 -16.17 -23.22
N ASN A 347 -6.26 -16.29 -21.91
CA ASN A 347 -7.58 -16.15 -21.27
C ASN A 347 -7.94 -14.72 -20.88
N TRP A 348 -7.11 -13.74 -21.19
CA TRP A 348 -7.38 -12.35 -20.85
C TRP A 348 -8.62 -11.81 -21.59
N ASP A 349 -9.47 -11.12 -20.85
CA ASP A 349 -10.54 -10.32 -21.41
C ASP A 349 -9.99 -8.93 -21.76
N THR A 350 -9.80 -8.68 -23.05
CA THR A 350 -9.31 -7.40 -23.58
C THR A 350 -10.43 -6.51 -24.10
N SER A 351 -11.70 -6.87 -23.85
CA SER A 351 -12.85 -6.22 -24.49
C SER A 351 -12.98 -4.73 -24.18
N LYS A 352 -12.39 -4.22 -23.10
CA LYS A 352 -12.38 -2.79 -22.76
C LYS A 352 -11.09 -2.05 -23.13
N VAL A 353 -10.06 -2.75 -23.60
CA VAL A 353 -8.75 -2.15 -23.88
C VAL A 353 -8.87 -1.21 -25.08
N ALA A 354 -8.52 0.06 -24.87
CA ALA A 354 -8.56 1.11 -25.87
C ALA A 354 -7.24 1.22 -26.65
N THR A 355 -6.11 0.93 -26.02
CA THR A 355 -4.77 1.01 -26.64
C THR A 355 -3.88 -0.18 -26.27
N MET A 356 -3.20 -0.70 -27.28
CA MET A 356 -2.17 -1.75 -27.22
C MET A 356 -0.91 -1.32 -27.99
N LYS A 357 -0.68 -0.02 -28.14
CA LYS A 357 0.54 0.51 -28.76
C LYS A 357 1.77 -0.12 -28.10
N GLN A 358 2.73 -0.59 -28.88
CA GLN A 358 4.00 -1.17 -28.43
C GLN A 358 3.89 -2.38 -27.47
N MET A 359 2.70 -3.02 -27.35
CA MET A 359 2.41 -4.08 -26.37
C MET A 359 3.53 -5.14 -26.24
N PHE A 360 4.02 -5.63 -27.37
CA PHE A 360 5.08 -6.64 -27.51
C PHE A 360 6.24 -6.13 -28.37
N GLU A 361 6.47 -4.81 -28.45
CA GLU A 361 7.64 -4.28 -29.15
C GLU A 361 8.91 -4.89 -28.54
N GLY A 362 9.74 -5.56 -29.33
CA GLY A 362 10.98 -6.18 -28.86
C GLY A 362 10.82 -7.39 -27.94
N ALA A 363 9.62 -7.95 -27.75
CA ALA A 363 9.38 -9.15 -26.95
C ALA A 363 9.83 -10.43 -27.70
N LYS A 364 11.14 -10.67 -27.75
CA LYS A 364 11.76 -11.62 -28.68
C LYS A 364 11.39 -13.09 -28.43
N ALA A 365 11.00 -13.49 -27.23
CA ALA A 365 10.65 -14.89 -26.94
C ALA A 365 9.15 -15.20 -27.07
N PHE A 366 8.28 -14.19 -27.14
CA PHE A 366 6.84 -14.38 -27.03
C PHE A 366 6.26 -15.04 -28.29
N ASN A 367 5.59 -16.18 -28.13
CA ASN A 367 5.00 -16.94 -29.25
C ASN A 367 3.64 -17.57 -28.93
N GLN A 368 2.95 -17.11 -27.88
CA GLN A 368 1.61 -17.62 -27.55
C GLN A 368 0.56 -17.12 -28.56
N SER A 369 -0.48 -17.92 -28.80
CA SER A 369 -1.65 -17.47 -29.58
C SER A 369 -2.50 -16.49 -28.77
N LEU A 370 -2.90 -15.40 -29.42
CA LEU A 370 -3.76 -14.33 -28.90
C LEU A 370 -5.11 -14.28 -29.62
N GLU A 371 -5.46 -15.30 -30.42
CA GLU A 371 -6.67 -15.33 -31.25
C GLU A 371 -7.98 -15.14 -30.47
N SER A 372 -7.99 -15.49 -29.18
CA SER A 372 -9.13 -15.37 -28.27
C SER A 372 -9.40 -13.94 -27.80
N TRP A 373 -8.45 -13.01 -27.93
CA TRP A 373 -8.61 -11.66 -27.42
C TRP A 373 -9.66 -10.86 -28.21
N ASN A 374 -10.57 -10.21 -27.49
CA ASN A 374 -11.54 -9.28 -28.07
C ASN A 374 -10.89 -7.89 -28.19
N VAL A 375 -10.51 -7.52 -29.41
CA VAL A 375 -9.85 -6.24 -29.71
C VAL A 375 -10.77 -5.25 -30.42
N SER A 376 -12.09 -5.42 -30.31
CA SER A 376 -13.08 -4.56 -31.00
C SER A 376 -13.04 -3.09 -30.56
N ASN A 377 -12.64 -2.83 -29.30
CA ASN A 377 -12.48 -1.49 -28.73
C ASN A 377 -11.07 -0.90 -28.85
N VAL A 378 -10.09 -1.67 -29.34
CA VAL A 378 -8.75 -1.16 -29.55
C VAL A 378 -8.80 -0.15 -30.70
N GLY A 379 -8.39 1.09 -30.42
CA GLY A 379 -8.24 2.15 -31.43
C GLY A 379 -6.79 2.38 -31.85
N ARG A 380 -5.83 1.91 -31.05
CA ARG A 380 -4.39 2.18 -31.23
C ARG A 380 -3.56 0.93 -30.94
N ALA A 381 -2.72 0.53 -31.90
CA ALA A 381 -1.85 -0.65 -31.81
C ALA A 381 -0.56 -0.46 -32.63
N GLU A 382 -0.10 0.79 -32.76
CA GLU A 382 1.16 1.13 -33.42
C GLU A 382 2.30 0.33 -32.78
N ASP A 383 3.19 -0.24 -33.61
CA ASP A 383 4.34 -1.03 -33.16
C ASP A 383 4.00 -2.22 -32.22
N PHE A 384 2.74 -2.72 -32.23
CA PHE A 384 2.23 -3.78 -31.33
C PHE A 384 3.20 -4.96 -31.13
N ARG A 385 3.89 -5.41 -32.20
CA ARG A 385 4.85 -6.52 -32.16
C ARG A 385 6.16 -6.18 -32.88
N LYS A 386 6.50 -4.90 -32.98
CA LYS A 386 7.69 -4.46 -33.74
C LYS A 386 8.95 -5.12 -33.18
N GLY A 387 9.73 -5.82 -34.02
CA GLY A 387 10.89 -6.60 -33.59
C GLY A 387 10.59 -7.98 -32.99
N ALA A 388 9.32 -8.36 -32.83
CA ALA A 388 8.87 -9.69 -32.37
C ALA A 388 8.10 -10.47 -33.46
N GLU A 389 8.09 -9.99 -34.71
CA GLU A 389 7.17 -10.48 -35.75
C GLU A 389 7.50 -11.89 -36.26
N LYS A 390 8.72 -12.38 -36.00
CA LYS A 390 9.11 -13.76 -36.32
C LYS A 390 8.40 -14.79 -35.44
N ASN A 391 8.00 -14.39 -34.23
CA ASN A 391 7.43 -15.30 -33.23
C ASN A 391 5.93 -15.06 -33.02
N ILE A 392 5.50 -13.79 -33.06
CA ILE A 392 4.09 -13.42 -33.05
C ILE A 392 3.59 -13.35 -34.50
N ILE A 393 3.42 -14.50 -35.13
CA ILE A 393 2.99 -14.61 -36.53
C ILE A 393 1.50 -14.28 -36.70
N ASP A 394 1.08 -13.97 -37.93
CA ASP A 394 -0.27 -13.47 -38.22
C ASP A 394 -1.40 -14.39 -37.74
N GLN A 395 -1.20 -15.71 -37.74
CA GLN A 395 -2.17 -16.67 -37.21
C GLN A 395 -2.38 -16.54 -35.69
N TYR A 396 -1.40 -16.03 -34.95
CA TYR A 396 -1.49 -15.84 -33.50
C TYR A 396 -2.05 -14.47 -33.11
N LEU A 397 -2.29 -13.57 -34.07
CA LEU A 397 -2.83 -12.25 -33.79
C LEU A 397 -4.33 -12.31 -33.49
N PRO A 398 -4.83 -11.43 -32.60
CA PRO A 398 -6.26 -11.24 -32.48
C PRO A 398 -6.83 -10.57 -33.74
N LYS A 399 -8.14 -10.70 -33.92
CA LYS A 399 -8.86 -10.14 -35.08
C LYS A 399 -9.07 -8.64 -34.93
N PHE A 400 -8.02 -7.86 -35.16
CA PHE A 400 -8.09 -6.40 -35.20
C PHE A 400 -8.98 -5.90 -36.34
N LYS A 401 -9.49 -4.67 -36.20
CA LYS A 401 -10.12 -3.92 -37.31
C LYS A 401 -9.12 -3.80 -38.47
N GLU A 402 -9.64 -3.78 -39.70
CA GLU A 402 -8.83 -3.73 -40.92
C GLU A 402 -7.86 -2.53 -40.94
N GLU A 403 -8.32 -1.36 -40.47
CA GLU A 403 -7.50 -0.16 -40.33
C GLU A 403 -6.26 -0.38 -39.45
N ILE A 404 -6.40 -1.14 -38.36
CA ILE A 404 -5.30 -1.48 -37.46
C ILE A 404 -4.41 -2.56 -38.09
N LEU A 405 -5.00 -3.57 -38.75
CA LEU A 405 -4.22 -4.60 -39.45
C LEU A 405 -3.29 -3.98 -40.50
N ASN A 406 -3.73 -2.93 -41.19
CA ASN A 406 -2.90 -2.20 -42.15
C ASN A 406 -1.70 -1.52 -41.46
N ILE A 407 -1.89 -0.94 -40.27
CA ILE A 407 -0.80 -0.39 -39.46
C ILE A 407 0.19 -1.49 -39.05
N LEU A 408 -0.32 -2.66 -38.64
CA LEU A 408 0.51 -3.79 -38.20
C LEU A 408 1.30 -4.45 -39.35
N LYS A 409 0.75 -4.46 -40.56
CA LYS A 409 1.35 -5.09 -41.74
C LYS A 409 2.30 -4.17 -42.51
N ASN A 410 2.19 -2.85 -42.36
CA ASN A 410 3.04 -1.87 -43.02
C ASN A 410 4.46 -1.86 -42.45
N LYS A 411 5.23 -2.92 -42.71
CA LYS A 411 6.69 -2.89 -42.69
C LYS A 411 7.18 -2.27 -44.01
N ARG A 412 7.81 -1.09 -43.89
CA ARG A 412 8.68 -0.37 -44.86
C ARG A 412 8.01 0.51 -45.92
N ASN A 413 8.03 1.82 -45.65
CA ASN A 413 8.35 2.89 -46.61
C ASN A 413 8.82 4.15 -45.85
N GLN A 414 9.73 4.00 -44.88
CA GLN A 414 10.55 5.08 -44.34
C GLN A 414 11.94 4.55 -43.99
#